data_AF-A0A9D4ZAK6-F1
#
_entry.id   AF-A0A9D4ZAK6-F1
#
_cell.length_a   1.000
_cell.length_b   1.000
_cell.length_c   1.000
_cell.angle_alpha   90.00
_cell.angle_beta   90.00
_cell.angle_gamma   90.00
#
_symmetry.space_group_name_H-M   'P 1'
#
loop_
_entity.id
_entity.type
_entity.pdbx_description
1 polymer ?
#
loop_
_entity_poly.entity_id
_entity_poly.type
_entity_poly.pdbx_seq_one_letter_code
_entity_poly.pdbx_strand_id
1 'polypeptide(L)'
;RERERERERERERETERKGRNRASCLSLIPAMDSKGAGGKGGRGKPKKKAVSKTVKAGLQFPVGRLARYLKKGRYAQRIGSGAPVYLAAVLEYLAAEVLELAGNAARDNKKNRIIPRHIQLAIRNDEELGEAKVQA
;
A
#
# COMPACT_ATOMS: atom_id res chain seq x y z
N ARG A 1 30.39 5.22 -20.05
CA ARG A 1 30.65 6.68 -19.92
C ARG A 1 29.36 7.49 -19.84
N GLU A 2 28.52 7.61 -20.88
CA GLU A 2 27.23 8.34 -20.77
C GLU A 2 26.17 7.58 -19.95
N ARG A 3 26.08 6.26 -20.13
CA ARG A 3 25.18 5.40 -19.34
C ARG A 3 25.51 5.33 -17.85
N GLU A 4 26.76 5.62 -17.46
CA GLU A 4 27.16 5.70 -16.05
C GLU A 4 26.79 7.04 -15.43
N ARG A 5 26.93 8.13 -16.20
CA ARG A 5 26.48 9.47 -15.79
C ARG A 5 24.97 9.53 -15.61
N GLU A 6 24.22 8.77 -16.41
CA GLU A 6 22.77 8.67 -16.29
C GLU A 6 22.35 7.88 -15.04
N ARG A 7 23.04 6.77 -14.74
CA ARG A 7 22.85 6.00 -13.50
C ARG A 7 23.23 6.78 -12.25
N GLU A 8 24.23 7.65 -12.33
CA GLU A 8 24.64 8.50 -11.21
C GLU A 8 23.60 9.62 -10.96
N ARG A 9 23.05 10.20 -12.04
CA ARG A 9 21.92 11.15 -11.97
C ARG A 9 20.64 10.51 -11.44
N GLU A 10 20.39 9.24 -11.74
CA GLU A 10 19.27 8.50 -11.15
C GLU A 10 19.46 8.26 -9.65
N ARG A 11 20.69 7.89 -9.22
CA ARG A 11 21.01 7.72 -7.79
C ARG A 11 20.89 9.02 -7.00
N GLU A 12 21.28 10.16 -7.58
CA GLU A 12 21.09 11.48 -6.96
C GLU A 12 19.61 11.89 -6.87
N ARG A 13 18.81 11.55 -7.90
CA ARG A 13 17.35 11.78 -7.86
C ARG A 13 16.66 10.88 -6.82
N GLU A 14 17.19 9.69 -6.59
CA GLU A 14 16.67 8.72 -5.63
C GLU A 14 16.98 9.13 -4.17
N THR A 15 18.17 9.68 -3.91
CA THR A 15 18.54 10.23 -2.60
C THR A 15 17.74 11.51 -2.28
N GLU A 16 17.47 12.36 -3.27
CA GLU A 16 16.57 13.52 -3.09
C GLU A 16 15.10 13.16 -2.88
N ARG A 17 14.61 12.08 -3.51
CA ARG A 17 13.24 11.54 -3.31
C ARG A 17 13.06 10.99 -1.88
N LYS A 18 14.08 10.37 -1.30
CA LYS A 18 14.05 9.86 0.08
C LYS A 18 14.00 10.97 1.14
N GLY A 19 14.53 12.16 0.85
CA GLY A 19 14.55 13.30 1.78
C GLY A 19 13.21 14.02 1.94
N ARG A 20 12.39 14.12 0.88
CA ARG A 20 11.14 14.91 0.88
C ARG A 20 9.91 14.16 1.38
N ASN A 21 9.86 12.84 1.24
CA ASN A 21 8.65 12.06 1.55
C ASN A 21 8.53 11.53 2.99
N ARG A 22 9.53 11.70 3.86
CA ARG A 22 9.37 11.34 5.28
C ARG A 22 8.56 12.37 6.09
N ALA A 23 8.47 13.62 5.63
CA ALA A 23 7.85 14.70 6.40
C ALA A 23 6.37 14.97 6.06
N SER A 24 5.87 14.56 4.89
CA SER A 24 4.54 15.02 4.42
C SER A 24 3.41 13.99 4.55
N CYS A 25 3.70 12.72 4.84
CA CYS A 25 2.66 11.68 4.92
C CYS A 25 2.18 11.39 6.36
N LEU A 26 2.92 11.85 7.39
CA LEU A 26 2.63 11.48 8.78
C LEU A 26 1.61 12.38 9.50
N SER A 27 1.12 13.46 8.87
CA SER A 27 0.28 14.46 9.55
C SER A 27 -1.23 14.36 9.29
N LEU A 28 -1.71 13.41 8.48
CA LEU A 28 -3.12 13.36 8.07
C LEU A 28 -3.87 12.05 8.38
N ILE A 29 -3.53 11.36 9.47
CA ILE A 29 -4.38 10.30 10.02
C ILE A 29 -5.12 10.86 11.24
N PRO A 30 -6.41 11.23 11.15
CA PRO A 30 -7.20 11.52 12.34
C PRO A 30 -7.28 10.25 13.18
N ALA A 31 -6.90 10.38 14.46
CA ALA A 31 -7.01 9.33 15.46
C ALA A 31 -8.47 8.85 15.55
N MET A 32 -8.72 7.61 15.16
CA MET A 32 -10.04 7.00 15.32
C MET A 32 -10.23 6.64 16.79
N ASP A 33 -10.86 7.52 17.54
CA ASP A 33 -11.34 7.25 18.90
C ASP A 33 -12.28 6.04 18.89
N SER A 34 -11.81 4.96 19.50
CA SER A 34 -12.56 3.72 19.64
C SER A 34 -13.50 3.84 20.84
N LYS A 35 -14.66 4.49 20.65
CA LYS A 35 -15.69 4.63 21.69
C LYS A 35 -16.61 3.39 21.72
N GLY A 36 -16.23 2.44 22.59
CA GLY A 36 -17.06 1.63 23.51
C GLY A 36 -18.21 0.72 23.01
N ALA A 37 -18.15 -0.57 23.39
CA ALA A 37 -19.28 -1.31 23.95
C ALA A 37 -18.84 -2.53 24.80
N GLY A 38 -19.15 -2.44 26.10
CA GLY A 38 -19.41 -3.46 27.14
C GLY A 38 -18.87 -4.90 27.05
N GLY A 39 -18.13 -5.30 28.10
CA GLY A 39 -17.93 -6.69 28.50
C GLY A 39 -17.14 -6.81 29.81
N LYS A 40 -17.85 -6.82 30.95
CA LYS A 40 -17.30 -7.10 32.29
C LYS A 40 -16.60 -8.46 32.31
N GLY A 41 -15.37 -8.53 32.82
CA GLY A 41 -14.73 -9.81 33.16
C GLY A 41 -13.24 -9.71 33.53
N GLY A 42 -12.94 -9.85 34.82
CA GLY A 42 -11.64 -10.31 35.32
C GLY A 42 -10.55 -9.24 35.50
N ARG A 43 -10.17 -8.99 36.75
CA ARG A 43 -9.02 -8.17 37.17
C ARG A 43 -7.71 -8.91 36.82
N GLY A 44 -7.31 -8.85 35.55
CA GLY A 44 -6.03 -9.37 35.05
C GLY A 44 -4.95 -8.29 34.96
N LYS A 45 -3.68 -8.69 35.02
CA LYS A 45 -2.48 -7.84 34.81
C LYS A 45 -2.69 -6.81 33.69
N PRO A 46 -2.10 -5.60 33.81
CA PRO A 46 -2.26 -4.54 32.81
C PRO A 46 -1.90 -5.07 31.41
N LYS A 47 -2.91 -5.12 30.53
CA LYS A 47 -2.72 -5.60 29.16
C LYS A 47 -1.87 -4.57 28.40
N LYS A 48 -0.80 -5.05 27.75
CA LYS A 48 -0.01 -4.25 26.81
C LYS A 48 -0.95 -3.65 25.76
N LYS A 49 -0.71 -2.40 25.37
CA LYS A 49 -1.48 -1.71 24.33
C LYS A 49 -1.57 -2.60 23.08
N ALA A 50 -2.78 -2.80 22.57
CA ALA A 50 -3.00 -3.63 21.39
C ALA A 50 -2.39 -2.94 20.16
N VAL A 51 -1.40 -3.58 19.54
CA VAL A 51 -0.83 -3.12 18.26
C VAL A 51 -1.52 -3.86 17.12
N SER A 52 -1.98 -3.10 16.12
CA SER A 52 -2.68 -3.66 14.96
C SER A 52 -1.76 -4.55 14.11
N LYS A 53 -2.32 -5.54 13.42
CA LYS A 53 -1.55 -6.42 12.53
C LYS A 53 -0.92 -5.66 11.36
N THR A 54 -1.59 -4.62 10.88
CA THR A 54 -1.07 -3.70 9.85
C THR A 54 0.21 -3.02 10.32
N VAL A 55 0.21 -2.41 11.51
CA VAL A 55 1.40 -1.75 12.08
C VAL A 55 2.52 -2.76 12.36
N LYS A 56 2.19 -3.96 12.86
CA LYS A 56 3.19 -5.02 13.06
C LYS A 56 3.84 -5.52 11.76
N ALA A 57 3.08 -5.53 10.67
CA ALA A 57 3.55 -5.98 9.36
C ALA A 57 4.26 -4.86 8.57
N GLY A 58 4.18 -3.59 9.01
CA GLY A 58 4.76 -2.46 8.29
C GLY A 58 4.04 -2.08 7.00
N LEU A 59 2.78 -2.50 6.84
CA LEU A 59 1.97 -2.26 5.65
C LEU A 59 1.05 -1.04 5.86
N GLN A 60 0.72 -0.33 4.79
CA GLN A 60 -0.36 0.66 4.77
C GLN A 60 -1.74 0.00 4.65
N PHE A 61 -1.82 -1.13 3.95
CA PHE A 61 -3.08 -1.80 3.68
C PHE A 61 -3.64 -2.52 4.93
N PRO A 62 -4.97 -2.54 5.12
CA PRO A 62 -5.58 -3.04 6.35
C PRO A 62 -5.64 -4.58 6.41
N VAL A 63 -4.58 -5.22 6.90
CA VAL A 63 -4.46 -6.67 7.12
C VAL A 63 -5.65 -7.26 7.89
N GLY A 64 -6.13 -6.57 8.93
CA GLY A 64 -7.28 -7.04 9.73
C GLY A 64 -8.59 -7.09 8.93
N ARG A 65 -8.77 -6.16 7.98
CA ARG A 65 -9.95 -6.10 7.10
C ARG A 65 -9.88 -7.22 6.07
N LEU A 66 -8.72 -7.45 5.46
CA LEU A 66 -8.51 -8.55 4.52
C LEU A 66 -8.72 -9.92 5.17
N ALA A 67 -8.24 -10.11 6.40
CA ALA A 67 -8.48 -11.35 7.16
C ALA A 67 -9.98 -11.62 7.35
N ARG A 68 -10.79 -10.58 7.59
CA ARG A 68 -12.24 -10.71 7.70
C ARG A 68 -12.89 -11.03 6.35
N TYR A 69 -12.44 -10.40 5.27
CA TYR A 69 -12.96 -10.67 3.92
C TYR A 69 -12.63 -12.09 3.45
N LEU A 70 -11.42 -12.60 3.72
CA LEU A 70 -11.06 -13.99 3.40
C LEU A 70 -11.96 -14.99 4.12
N LYS A 71 -12.32 -14.74 5.39
CA LYS A 71 -13.26 -15.59 6.13
C LYS A 71 -14.69 -15.48 5.60
N LYS A 72 -15.15 -14.26 5.27
CA LYS A 72 -16.49 -14.03 4.75
C LYS A 72 -16.67 -14.65 3.35
N GLY A 73 -15.64 -14.63 2.52
CA GLY A 73 -15.65 -15.17 1.17
C GLY A 73 -15.66 -16.72 1.10
N ARG A 74 -15.50 -17.41 2.24
CA ARG A 74 -15.53 -18.89 2.31
C ARG A 74 -14.58 -19.59 1.32
N TYR A 75 -13.45 -18.96 0.98
CA TYR A 75 -12.46 -19.52 0.04
C TYR A 75 -11.81 -20.83 0.54
N ALA A 76 -11.73 -21.00 1.86
CA ALA A 76 -11.26 -22.23 2.49
C ALA A 76 -11.88 -22.37 3.89
N GLN A 77 -11.92 -23.61 4.41
CA GLN A 77 -12.43 -23.90 5.76
C GLN A 77 -11.59 -23.24 6.87
N ARG A 78 -10.27 -23.11 6.65
CA ARG A 78 -9.33 -22.44 7.55
C ARG A 78 -8.45 -21.48 6.77
N ILE A 79 -8.21 -20.31 7.35
CA ILE A 79 -7.32 -19.28 6.79
C ILE A 79 -6.13 -19.13 7.72
N GLY A 80 -4.92 -19.36 7.19
CA GLY A 80 -3.67 -19.20 7.93
C GLY A 80 -3.45 -17.75 8.40
N SER A 81 -2.69 -17.57 9.47
CA SER A 81 -2.42 -16.24 10.05
C SER A 81 -1.62 -15.32 9.12
N GLY A 82 -0.75 -15.90 8.28
CA GLY A 82 0.07 -15.18 7.29
C GLY A 82 -0.63 -14.84 5.98
N ALA A 83 -1.69 -15.59 5.60
CA ALA A 83 -2.43 -15.35 4.36
C ALA A 83 -2.92 -13.91 4.17
N PRO A 84 -3.58 -13.26 5.16
CA PRO A 84 -4.00 -11.87 5.00
C PRO A 84 -2.86 -10.86 5.00
N VAL A 85 -1.68 -11.21 5.55
CA VAL A 85 -0.49 -10.36 5.52
C VAL A 85 0.12 -10.38 4.12
N TYR A 86 0.28 -11.59 3.55
CA TYR A 86 0.80 -11.76 2.20
C TYR A 86 -0.10 -11.09 1.16
N LEU A 87 -1.42 -11.32 1.25
CA LEU A 87 -2.38 -10.66 0.36
C LEU A 87 -2.34 -9.14 0.49
N ALA A 88 -2.23 -8.60 1.72
CA ALA A 88 -2.09 -7.15 1.90
C ALA A 88 -0.84 -6.61 1.20
N ALA A 89 0.30 -7.29 1.36
CA ALA A 89 1.56 -6.88 0.77
C ALA A 89 1.51 -6.87 -0.76
N VAL A 90 0.95 -7.92 -1.38
CA VAL A 90 0.82 -7.98 -2.85
C VAL A 90 -0.11 -6.88 -3.36
N LEU A 91 -1.26 -6.67 -2.73
CA LEU A 91 -2.19 -5.61 -3.13
C LEU A 91 -1.59 -4.21 -2.95
N GLU A 92 -0.80 -4.00 -1.89
CA GLU A 92 -0.11 -2.74 -1.64
C GLU A 92 0.98 -2.48 -2.70
N TYR A 93 1.76 -3.51 -3.04
CA TYR A 93 2.77 -3.45 -4.09
C TYR A 93 2.15 -3.08 -5.44
N LEU A 94 1.12 -3.81 -5.88
CA LEU A 94 0.46 -3.54 -7.16
C LEU A 94 -0.17 -2.14 -7.20
N ALA A 95 -0.79 -1.70 -6.10
CA ALA A 95 -1.35 -0.36 -6.02
C ALA A 95 -0.26 0.72 -6.10
N ALA A 96 0.88 0.51 -5.44
CA ALA A 96 2.01 1.43 -5.49
C ALA A 96 2.56 1.57 -6.92
N GLU A 97 2.76 0.45 -7.61
CA GLU A 97 3.28 0.42 -8.99
C GLU A 97 2.36 1.20 -9.95
N VAL A 98 1.06 0.90 -9.93
CA VAL A 98 0.08 1.59 -10.80
C VAL A 98 0.00 3.08 -10.45
N LEU A 99 0.07 3.46 -9.18
CA LEU A 99 0.03 4.86 -8.76
C LEU A 99 1.33 5.61 -9.10
N GLU A 100 2.48 4.95 -9.09
CA GLU A 100 3.75 5.54 -9.52
C GLU A 100 3.71 5.87 -11.00
N LEU A 101 3.34 4.91 -11.85
CA LEU A 101 3.22 5.10 -13.29
C LEU A 101 2.14 6.14 -13.64
N ALA A 102 0.97 6.07 -13.00
CA ALA A 102 -0.10 7.05 -13.22
C ALA A 102 0.28 8.45 -12.69
N GLY A 103 1.08 8.53 -11.63
CA GLY A 103 1.62 9.78 -11.09
C GLY A 103 2.61 10.42 -12.05
N ASN A 104 3.50 9.62 -12.66
CA ASN A 104 4.41 10.09 -13.70
C ASN A 104 3.62 10.61 -14.92
N ALA A 105 2.64 9.83 -15.42
CA ALA A 105 1.78 10.27 -16.52
C ALA A 105 0.97 11.55 -16.19
N ALA A 106 0.57 11.75 -14.93
CA ALA A 106 -0.08 12.98 -14.50
C ALA A 106 0.89 14.19 -14.55
N ARG A 107 2.11 13.99 -14.07
CA ARG A 107 3.17 14.99 -14.05
C ARG A 107 3.58 15.41 -15.45
N ASP A 108 3.70 14.45 -16.38
CA ASP A 108 4.03 14.71 -17.79
C ASP A 108 2.95 15.54 -18.48
N ASN A 109 1.68 15.27 -18.13
CA ASN A 109 0.53 16.08 -18.57
C ASN A 109 0.35 17.39 -17.78
N LYS A 110 1.33 17.76 -16.92
CA LYS A 110 1.32 18.98 -16.07
C LYS A 110 0.08 19.08 -15.19
N LYS A 111 -0.42 17.95 -14.67
CA LYS A 111 -1.57 17.86 -13.77
C LYS A 111 -1.12 17.40 -12.38
N ASN A 112 -1.68 18.03 -11.35
CA ASN A 112 -1.44 17.65 -9.95
C ASN A 112 -2.38 16.55 -9.43
N ARG A 113 -3.37 16.15 -10.23
CA ARG A 113 -4.37 15.13 -9.88
C ARG A 113 -4.34 13.99 -10.90
N ILE A 114 -4.30 12.76 -10.41
CA ILE A 114 -4.46 11.56 -11.23
C ILE A 114 -5.93 11.48 -11.69
N ILE A 115 -6.12 11.29 -13.00
CA ILE A 115 -7.43 11.07 -13.63
C ILE A 115 -7.44 9.68 -14.30
N PRO A 116 -8.61 9.11 -14.67
CA PRO A 116 -8.68 7.79 -15.30
C PRO A 116 -7.79 7.63 -16.53
N ARG A 117 -7.58 8.70 -17.31
CA ARG A 117 -6.66 8.69 -18.47
C ARG A 117 -5.21 8.38 -18.08
N HIS A 118 -4.71 8.90 -16.96
CA HIS A 118 -3.34 8.64 -16.52
C HIS A 118 -3.14 7.18 -16.14
N ILE A 119 -4.15 6.56 -15.52
CA ILE A 119 -4.16 5.13 -15.21
C ILE A 119 -4.18 4.31 -16.50
N GLN A 120 -5.00 4.71 -17.48
CA GLN A 120 -5.06 4.03 -18.77
C GLN A 120 -3.71 4.08 -19.52
N LEU A 121 -3.04 5.24 -19.50
CA LEU A 121 -1.71 5.40 -20.10
C LEU A 121 -0.66 4.54 -19.39
N ALA A 122 -0.66 4.55 -18.05
CA ALA A 122 0.23 3.72 -17.24
C ALA A 122 0.10 2.23 -17.59
N ILE A 123 -1.12 1.69 -17.63
CA ILE A 123 -1.32 0.25 -17.89
C ILE A 123 -1.08 -0.13 -19.36
N ARG A 124 -1.24 0.80 -20.30
CA ARG A 124 -1.01 0.50 -21.74
C ARG A 124 0.45 0.57 -22.14
N ASN A 125 1.25 1.38 -21.46
CA ASN A 125 2.64 1.62 -21.78
C ASN A 125 3.60 0.71 -21.00
N ASP A 126 3.09 -0.04 -20.02
CA ASP A 126 3.86 -0.96 -19.21
C ASP A 126 3.58 -2.40 -19.68
N GLU A 127 4.63 -3.10 -20.10
CA GLU A 127 4.52 -4.44 -20.70
C GLU A 127 4.05 -5.48 -19.66
N GLU A 128 4.53 -5.39 -18.43
CA GLU A 128 4.19 -6.34 -17.34
C GLU A 128 2.74 -6.15 -16.87
N LEU A 129 2.25 -4.92 -16.78
CA LEU A 129 0.85 -4.61 -16.47
C LEU A 129 -0.09 -4.81 -17.66
N GLY A 130 0.43 -4.68 -18.89
CA GLY A 130 -0.26 -4.96 -20.13
C GLY A 130 -0.57 -6.45 -20.30
N GLU A 131 0.41 -7.31 -19.98
CA GLU A 131 0.29 -8.78 -20.05
C GLU A 131 -0.75 -9.33 -19.07
N ALA A 132 -0.90 -8.70 -17.90
CA ALA A 132 -1.95 -9.08 -16.93
C ALA A 132 -3.38 -8.96 -17.49
N LYS A 133 -3.59 -8.32 -18.65
CA LYS A 133 -4.89 -8.26 -19.35
C LYS A 133 -5.14 -9.40 -20.34
N VAL A 134 -4.11 -10.16 -20.74
CA VAL A 134 -4.17 -11.05 -21.92
C VAL A 134 -4.34 -12.54 -21.55
N GLN A 135 -4.19 -12.91 -20.27
CA GLN A 135 -4.30 -14.31 -19.82
C GLN A 135 -5.54 -14.59 -18.93
N ALA A 136 -6.67 -13.92 -19.18
CA ALA A 136 -7.94 -14.21 -18.50
C ALA A 136 -9.05 -14.59 -19.50
#